data_AF-A0A947S5E4-F1
#
_entry.id   AF-A0A947S5E4-F1
#
_cell.length_a   1.000
_cell.length_b   1.000
_cell.length_c   1.000
_cell.angle_alpha   90.00
_cell.angle_beta   90.00
_cell.angle_gamma   90.00
#
_symmetry.space_group_name_H-M   'P 1'
#
loop_
_entity.id
_entity.type
_entity.pdbx_description
1 polymer ?
#
loop_
_entity_poly.entity_id
_entity_poly.type
_entity_poly.pdbx_seq_one_letter_code
_entity_poly.pdbx_strand_id
1 'polypeptide(L)'
;MNKTEQISDLIRKARNIAVVPSKVGGVDAFGAGLGLYFLLKGEGKNVSIVYQGQKPEGFEGLIDDKEITTNVGQRELVISVDYSGTEASKVHYSTEDDILFLTISPVSRSFDLEKIKAKIRGFDFDLIFTVGAQDPGDFGQVFSELENEFSSSNIINLDNNANNQKFGKINLVDLDESSLSLLVLNNSIKWDLRLDRNAAKSLLKGIVERKGV
;
A
#
# COMPACT_ATOMS: atom_id res chain seq x y z
N MET A 1 -16.74 -19.09 -8.50
CA MET A 1 -15.70 -18.25 -9.12
C MET A 1 -14.37 -18.92 -8.95
N ASN A 2 -13.55 -18.99 -10.01
CA ASN A 2 -12.17 -19.44 -9.90
C ASN A 2 -11.30 -18.36 -9.19
N LYS A 3 -10.05 -18.69 -8.81
CA LYS A 3 -9.17 -17.74 -8.10
C LYS A 3 -8.95 -16.45 -8.88
N THR A 4 -8.78 -16.54 -10.20
CA THR A 4 -8.57 -15.38 -11.09
C THR A 4 -9.75 -14.42 -11.04
N GLU A 5 -10.98 -14.93 -11.14
CA GLU A 5 -12.21 -14.15 -11.04
C GLU A 5 -12.36 -13.51 -9.66
N GLN A 6 -12.02 -14.23 -8.59
CA GLN A 6 -12.04 -13.71 -7.22
C GLN A 6 -11.04 -12.56 -7.04
N ILE A 7 -9.81 -12.72 -7.52
CA ILE A 7 -8.79 -11.66 -7.45
C ILE A 7 -9.24 -10.44 -8.25
N SER A 8 -9.73 -10.64 -9.47
CA SER A 8 -10.20 -9.54 -10.33
C SER A 8 -11.36 -8.77 -9.69
N ASP A 9 -12.29 -9.47 -9.04
CA ASP A 9 -13.39 -8.86 -8.30
C ASP A 9 -12.91 -8.07 -7.07
N LEU A 10 -11.95 -8.61 -6.31
CA LEU A 10 -11.34 -7.90 -5.18
C LEU A 10 -10.62 -6.63 -5.65
N ILE A 11 -9.79 -6.71 -6.71
CA ILE A 11 -9.12 -5.54 -7.29
C ILE A 11 -10.15 -4.49 -7.73
N ARG A 12 -11.24 -4.91 -8.39
CA ARG A 12 -12.28 -3.98 -8.86
C ARG A 12 -12.94 -3.23 -7.71
N LYS A 13 -13.26 -3.91 -6.61
CA LYS A 13 -13.94 -3.36 -5.43
C LYS A 13 -13.02 -2.53 -4.54
N ALA A 14 -11.75 -2.88 -4.48
CA ALA A 14 -10.74 -2.20 -3.67
C ALA A 14 -10.52 -0.75 -4.13
N ARG A 15 -10.29 0.15 -3.18
CA ARG A 15 -9.91 1.55 -3.43
C ARG A 15 -8.51 1.84 -2.91
N ASN A 16 -8.20 1.40 -1.69
CA ASN A 16 -6.93 1.60 -1.02
C ASN A 16 -6.18 0.26 -0.94
N ILE A 17 -5.15 0.09 -1.77
CA ILE A 17 -4.43 -1.16 -1.90
C ILE A 17 -3.02 -1.01 -1.35
N ALA A 18 -2.62 -1.93 -0.46
CA ALA A 18 -1.21 -2.11 -0.13
C ALA A 18 -0.58 -3.18 -1.02
N VAL A 19 0.62 -2.93 -1.52
CA VAL A 19 1.50 -3.96 -2.06
C VAL A 19 2.70 -4.07 -1.13
N VAL A 20 2.91 -5.26 -0.57
CA VAL A 20 3.89 -5.52 0.49
C VAL A 20 4.88 -6.58 0.02
N PRO A 21 5.99 -6.17 -0.64
CA PRO A 21 7.09 -7.07 -0.95
C PRO A 21 7.78 -7.56 0.32
N SER A 22 8.11 -8.85 0.37
CA SER A 22 8.94 -9.41 1.42
C SER A 22 10.41 -9.08 1.21
N LYS A 23 11.14 -8.78 2.30
CA LYS A 23 12.60 -8.71 2.27
C LYS A 23 13.23 -10.07 1.97
N VAL A 24 12.59 -11.15 2.41
CA VAL A 24 13.08 -12.54 2.24
C VAL A 24 13.10 -12.92 0.75
N GLY A 25 12.09 -12.49 -0.01
CA GLY A 25 12.05 -12.69 -1.46
C GLY A 25 12.98 -11.77 -2.27
N GLY A 26 13.72 -10.88 -1.61
CA GLY A 26 14.80 -10.10 -2.19
C GLY A 26 14.40 -9.21 -3.38
N VAL A 27 15.30 -9.10 -4.35
CA VAL A 27 15.15 -8.21 -5.52
C VAL A 27 13.95 -8.59 -6.39
N ASP A 28 13.67 -9.88 -6.55
CA ASP A 28 12.53 -10.36 -7.34
C ASP A 28 11.21 -10.00 -6.67
N ALA A 29 11.06 -10.19 -5.35
CA ALA A 29 9.87 -9.77 -4.63
C ALA A 29 9.63 -8.26 -4.73
N PHE A 30 10.68 -7.46 -4.61
CA PHE A 30 10.58 -6.01 -4.78
C PHE A 30 10.17 -5.63 -6.21
N GLY A 31 10.80 -6.24 -7.23
CA GLY A 31 10.47 -6.00 -8.64
C GLY A 31 9.03 -6.41 -8.99
N ALA A 32 8.59 -7.56 -8.49
CA ALA A 32 7.23 -8.07 -8.63
C ALA A 32 6.21 -7.15 -7.98
N GLY A 33 6.47 -6.73 -6.74
CA GLY A 33 5.59 -5.80 -6.02
C GLY A 33 5.56 -4.40 -6.64
N LEU A 34 6.71 -3.87 -7.10
CA LEU A 34 6.73 -2.57 -7.78
C LEU A 34 6.04 -2.63 -9.15
N GLY A 35 6.16 -3.76 -9.86
CA GLY A 35 5.39 -4.01 -11.08
C GLY A 35 3.89 -3.99 -10.83
N LEU A 36 3.44 -4.72 -9.81
CA LEU A 36 2.04 -4.75 -9.39
C LEU A 36 1.54 -3.38 -8.93
N TYR A 37 2.37 -2.61 -8.22
CA TYR A 37 2.08 -1.24 -7.83
C TYR A 37 1.75 -0.35 -9.03
N PHE A 38 2.57 -0.38 -10.09
CA PHE A 38 2.30 0.41 -11.30
C PHE A 38 1.06 -0.08 -12.06
N LEU A 39 0.87 -1.40 -12.18
CA LEU A 39 -0.32 -1.98 -12.79
C LEU A 39 -1.60 -1.49 -12.11
N LEU A 40 -1.66 -1.54 -10.78
CA LEU A 40 -2.82 -1.11 -10.00
C LEU A 40 -3.02 0.41 -10.04
N LYS A 41 -1.93 1.21 -10.03
CA LYS A 41 -2.01 2.66 -10.24
C LYS A 41 -2.54 3.01 -11.63
N GLY A 42 -2.18 2.26 -12.66
CA GLY A 42 -2.67 2.42 -14.02
C GLY A 42 -4.20 2.27 -14.14
N GLU A 43 -4.80 1.48 -13.25
CA GLU A 43 -6.26 1.32 -13.13
C GLU A 43 -6.92 2.40 -12.25
N GLY A 44 -6.19 3.43 -11.84
CA GLY A 44 -6.70 4.54 -11.04
C GLY A 44 -6.94 4.21 -9.57
N LYS A 45 -6.33 3.14 -9.04
CA LYS A 45 -6.40 2.76 -7.62
C LYS A 45 -5.49 3.65 -6.77
N ASN A 46 -5.83 3.81 -5.49
CA ASN A 46 -4.92 4.40 -4.51
C ASN A 46 -4.02 3.29 -3.96
N VAL A 47 -2.76 3.26 -4.41
CA VAL A 47 -1.84 2.15 -4.12
C VAL A 47 -0.63 2.65 -3.36
N SER A 48 -0.32 1.97 -2.26
CA SER A 48 0.90 2.17 -1.48
C SER A 48 1.81 0.96 -1.65
N ILE A 49 3.08 1.18 -1.96
CA ILE A 49 4.10 0.14 -1.84
C ILE A 49 4.72 0.23 -0.44
N VAL A 50 4.50 -0.80 0.36
CA VAL A 50 4.95 -0.85 1.76
C VAL A 50 6.16 -1.79 1.83
N TYR A 51 7.33 -1.23 2.09
CA TYR A 51 8.57 -2.00 2.10
C TYR A 51 9.52 -1.45 3.15
N GLN A 52 9.90 -2.29 4.12
CA GLN A 52 10.81 -1.91 5.20
C GLN A 52 12.29 -2.15 4.88
N GLY A 53 12.61 -2.64 3.68
CA GLY A 53 13.98 -2.88 3.24
C GLY A 53 14.60 -1.66 2.61
N GLN A 54 15.90 -1.73 2.36
CA GLN A 54 16.53 -0.78 1.44
C GLN A 54 16.05 -1.10 0.03
N LYS A 55 15.65 -0.06 -0.71
CA LYS A 55 15.34 -0.17 -2.13
C LYS A 55 16.51 -0.87 -2.84
N PRO A 56 16.27 -1.97 -3.59
CA PRO A 56 17.34 -2.64 -4.32
C PRO A 56 17.98 -1.73 -5.38
N GLU A 57 19.29 -1.91 -5.61
CA GLU A 57 20.04 -1.17 -6.62
C GLU A 57 19.41 -1.27 -8.00
N GLY A 58 19.39 -0.18 -8.76
CA GLY A 58 18.89 -0.06 -10.12
C GLY A 58 17.38 0.22 -10.22
N PHE A 59 16.66 0.30 -9.10
CA PHE A 59 15.26 0.75 -9.06
C PHE A 59 15.12 2.28 -8.87
N GLU A 60 16.22 3.03 -8.78
CA GLU A 60 16.23 4.47 -8.53
C GLU A 60 15.53 5.28 -9.62
N GLY A 61 15.61 4.82 -10.87
CA GLY A 61 14.93 5.45 -12.01
C GLY A 61 13.46 5.03 -12.17
N LEU A 62 12.95 4.14 -11.32
CA LEU A 62 11.58 3.64 -11.37
C LEU A 62 10.73 4.21 -10.24
N ILE A 63 11.28 4.36 -9.03
CA ILE A 63 10.56 4.88 -7.87
C ILE A 63 11.47 5.70 -6.94
N ASP A 64 10.98 6.87 -6.51
CA ASP A 64 11.62 7.69 -5.49
C ASP A 64 11.48 7.04 -4.11
N ASP A 65 12.48 7.17 -3.25
CA ASP A 65 12.44 6.63 -1.89
C ASP A 65 11.29 7.22 -1.06
N LYS A 66 10.86 8.44 -1.37
CA LYS A 66 9.71 9.09 -0.72
C LYS A 66 8.37 8.45 -1.08
N GLU A 67 8.29 7.73 -2.19
CA GLU A 67 7.07 7.00 -2.59
C GLU A 67 6.99 5.60 -1.95
N ILE A 68 8.07 5.13 -1.33
CA ILE A 68 8.10 3.86 -0.60
C ILE A 68 7.67 4.10 0.85
N THR A 69 6.56 3.49 1.23
CA THR A 69 6.07 3.57 2.60
C THR A 69 6.86 2.63 3.50
N THR A 70 7.60 3.18 4.46
CA THR A 70 8.40 2.41 5.44
C THR A 70 7.73 2.34 6.82
N ASN A 71 6.85 3.29 7.15
CA ASN A 71 6.06 3.34 8.37
C ASN A 71 4.59 3.45 8.03
N VAL A 72 3.80 2.48 8.52
CA VAL A 72 2.36 2.39 8.27
C VAL A 72 1.54 2.59 9.55
N GLY A 73 2.17 2.49 10.71
CA GLY A 73 1.54 2.70 12.01
C GLY A 73 1.24 4.17 12.34
N GLN A 74 1.86 5.13 11.66
CA GLN A 74 1.58 6.55 11.90
C GLN A 74 0.17 6.96 11.49
N ARG A 75 -0.54 7.57 12.43
CA ARG A 75 -1.85 8.18 12.25
C ARG A 75 -1.74 9.68 12.51
N GLU A 76 -2.47 10.47 11.74
CA GLU A 76 -2.56 11.92 11.88
C GLU A 76 -3.99 12.31 12.24
N LEU A 77 -4.19 13.07 13.30
CA LEU A 77 -5.46 13.75 13.54
C LEU A 77 -5.52 15.01 12.67
N VAL A 78 -6.37 15.00 11.66
CA VAL A 78 -6.62 16.14 10.78
C VAL A 78 -7.89 16.85 11.24
N ILE A 79 -7.73 18.08 11.72
CA ILE A 79 -8.84 18.99 12.03
C ILE A 79 -8.96 19.98 10.87
N SER A 80 -10.07 19.94 10.14
CA SER A 80 -10.40 20.89 9.08
C SER A 80 -11.48 21.84 9.54
N VAL A 81 -11.26 23.14 9.37
CA VAL A 81 -12.25 24.18 9.65
C VAL A 81 -12.54 24.93 8.36
N ASP A 82 -13.78 24.84 7.88
CA ASP A 82 -14.26 25.70 6.81
C ASP A 82 -14.72 27.04 7.38
N TYR A 83 -13.86 28.06 7.27
CA TYR A 83 -14.16 29.43 7.69
C TYR A 83 -14.49 30.34 6.50
N SER A 84 -14.92 29.77 5.37
CA SER A 84 -15.44 30.54 4.24
C SER A 84 -16.57 31.47 4.66
N GLY A 85 -16.57 32.68 4.10
CA GLY A 85 -17.53 33.74 4.44
C GLY A 85 -17.23 34.49 5.74
N THR A 86 -16.06 34.26 6.35
CA THR A 86 -15.56 35.04 7.50
C THR A 86 -14.36 35.90 7.09
N GLU A 87 -14.00 36.91 7.91
CA GLU A 87 -12.75 37.68 7.74
C GLU A 87 -11.54 36.99 8.39
N ALA A 88 -11.70 35.74 8.86
CA ALA A 88 -10.62 35.00 9.49
C ALA A 88 -9.45 34.84 8.51
N SER A 89 -8.30 35.37 8.91
CA SER A 89 -7.07 35.37 8.10
C SER A 89 -5.88 34.74 8.81
N LYS A 90 -6.03 34.40 10.10
CA LYS A 90 -4.97 33.86 10.94
C LYS A 90 -5.49 32.75 11.85
N VAL A 91 -4.65 31.74 12.03
CA VAL A 91 -4.84 30.67 13.01
C VAL A 91 -3.73 30.82 14.05
N HIS A 92 -4.11 30.89 15.33
CA HIS A 92 -3.20 30.81 16.45
C HIS A 92 -3.35 29.45 17.12
N TYR A 93 -2.26 28.87 17.61
CA TYR A 93 -2.29 27.66 18.40
C TYR A 93 -1.57 27.87 19.73
N SER A 94 -2.11 27.29 20.79
CA SER A 94 -1.48 27.18 22.10
C SER A 94 -1.68 25.77 22.66
N THR A 95 -0.82 25.38 23.58
CA THR A 95 -0.96 24.12 24.33
C THR A 95 -0.93 24.45 25.82
N GLU A 96 -1.97 24.04 26.53
CA GLU A 96 -2.09 24.19 27.98
C GLU A 96 -2.54 22.84 28.55
N ASP A 97 -1.82 22.31 29.55
CA ASP A 97 -2.11 21.02 30.20
C ASP A 97 -2.37 19.86 29.21
N ASP A 98 -1.49 19.71 28.22
CA ASP A 98 -1.58 18.71 27.13
C ASP A 98 -2.81 18.85 26.21
N ILE A 99 -3.53 19.97 26.29
CA ILE A 99 -4.67 20.28 25.42
C ILE A 99 -4.23 21.29 24.35
N LEU A 100 -4.38 20.92 23.07
CA LEU A 100 -4.16 21.81 21.94
C LEU A 100 -5.39 22.71 21.73
N PHE A 101 -5.18 24.01 21.81
CA PHE A 101 -6.18 25.03 21.47
C PHE A 101 -5.84 25.65 20.11
N LEU A 102 -6.80 25.60 19.18
CA LEU A 102 -6.72 26.31 17.90
C LEU A 102 -7.69 27.49 17.93
N THR A 103 -7.16 28.70 17.94
CA THR A 103 -7.94 29.94 17.93
C THR A 103 -7.97 30.52 16.52
N ILE A 104 -9.18 30.64 15.96
CA ILE A 104 -9.43 31.25 14.65
C ILE A 104 -10.24 32.52 14.87
N SER A 105 -9.75 33.65 14.36
CA SER A 105 -10.41 34.94 14.54
C SER A 105 -10.23 35.90 13.36
N PRO A 106 -11.19 36.81 13.12
CA PRO A 106 -12.54 36.81 13.71
C PRO A 106 -13.47 35.80 13.01
N VAL A 107 -14.37 35.18 13.77
CA VAL A 107 -15.51 34.41 13.24
C VAL A 107 -16.82 35.05 13.68
N SER A 108 -17.89 34.89 12.90
CA SER A 108 -19.21 35.44 13.23
C SER A 108 -19.77 34.82 14.52
N ARG A 109 -20.61 35.54 15.27
CA ARG A 109 -21.32 34.97 16.45
C ARG A 109 -22.16 33.74 16.13
N SER A 110 -22.66 33.64 14.90
CA SER A 110 -23.44 32.51 14.39
C SER A 110 -22.58 31.54 13.58
N PHE A 111 -21.29 31.38 13.93
CA PHE A 111 -20.42 30.43 13.22
C PHE A 111 -20.96 29.01 13.39
N ASP A 112 -21.10 28.30 12.28
CA ASP A 112 -21.61 26.95 12.24
C ASP A 112 -20.51 25.95 12.62
N LEU A 113 -20.67 25.28 13.77
CA LEU A 113 -19.70 24.32 14.27
C LEU A 113 -19.64 23.03 13.44
N GLU A 114 -20.66 22.72 12.62
CA GLU A 114 -20.61 21.56 11.72
C GLU A 114 -19.57 21.72 10.60
N LYS A 115 -19.09 22.95 10.38
CA LYS A 115 -17.95 23.24 9.49
C LYS A 115 -16.59 22.81 10.05
N ILE A 116 -16.54 22.40 11.31
CA ILE A 116 -15.36 21.80 11.95
C ILE A 116 -15.48 20.29 11.83
N LYS A 117 -14.50 19.66 11.17
CA LYS A 117 -14.44 18.20 11.01
C LYS A 117 -13.11 17.70 11.52
N ALA A 118 -13.16 16.64 12.31
CA ALA A 118 -11.98 15.89 12.72
C ALA A 118 -12.00 14.53 12.03
N LYS A 119 -10.87 14.12 11.48
CA LYS A 119 -10.68 12.75 10.99
C LYS A 119 -9.29 12.26 11.33
N ILE A 120 -9.17 10.98 11.64
CA ILE A 120 -7.88 10.31 11.67
C ILE A 120 -7.53 9.95 10.22
N ARG A 121 -6.38 10.42 9.76
CA ARG A 121 -5.77 10.05 8.49
C ARG A 121 -4.65 9.05 8.77
N GLY A 122 -4.61 7.97 8.02
CA GLY A 122 -3.52 7.00 8.05
C GLY A 122 -3.76 5.94 6.98
N PHE A 123 -2.96 4.89 6.99
CA PHE A 123 -3.11 3.79 6.05
C PHE A 123 -4.29 2.89 6.42
N ASP A 124 -5.37 2.96 5.64
CA ASP A 124 -6.53 2.08 5.76
C ASP A 124 -6.70 1.34 4.44
N PHE A 125 -6.25 0.09 4.41
CA PHE A 125 -6.22 -0.73 3.22
C PHE A 125 -7.44 -1.64 3.19
N ASP A 126 -8.10 -1.75 2.04
CA ASP A 126 -9.22 -2.67 1.84
C ASP A 126 -8.78 -3.98 1.12
N LEU A 127 -7.60 -3.93 0.51
CA LEU A 127 -6.91 -5.06 -0.12
C LEU A 127 -5.40 -4.95 0.11
N ILE A 128 -4.80 -6.08 0.45
CA ILE A 128 -3.35 -6.21 0.65
C ILE A 128 -2.84 -7.30 -0.30
N PHE A 129 -1.88 -6.95 -1.14
CA PHE A 129 -1.07 -7.92 -1.86
C PHE A 129 0.22 -8.16 -1.10
N THR A 130 0.51 -9.41 -0.78
CA THR A 130 1.81 -9.82 -0.28
C THR A 130 2.60 -10.52 -1.37
N VAL A 131 3.90 -10.28 -1.44
CA VAL A 131 4.75 -10.82 -2.51
C VAL A 131 6.01 -11.45 -1.93
N GLY A 132 6.15 -12.76 -2.07
CA GLY A 132 7.37 -13.51 -1.70
C GLY A 132 7.59 -13.71 -0.19
N ALA A 133 6.55 -13.61 0.62
CA ALA A 133 6.59 -13.94 2.05
C ALA A 133 6.05 -15.35 2.27
N GLN A 134 6.75 -16.17 3.05
CA GLN A 134 6.36 -17.53 3.40
C GLN A 134 5.37 -17.53 4.56
N ASP A 135 5.51 -16.59 5.49
CA ASP A 135 4.59 -16.38 6.61
C ASP A 135 4.47 -14.88 6.96
N PRO A 136 3.45 -14.49 7.76
CA PRO A 136 3.25 -13.08 8.08
C PRO A 136 4.41 -12.43 8.86
N GLY A 137 5.22 -13.21 9.57
CA GLY A 137 6.41 -12.74 10.27
C GLY A 137 7.50 -12.20 9.34
N ASP A 138 7.52 -12.60 8.07
CA ASP A 138 8.48 -12.11 7.06
C ASP A 138 8.35 -10.61 6.77
N PHE A 139 7.21 -9.99 7.10
CA PHE A 139 7.04 -8.53 6.99
C PHE A 139 7.59 -7.75 8.18
N GLY A 140 8.04 -8.44 9.24
CA GLY A 140 8.63 -7.83 10.43
C GLY A 140 7.69 -6.80 11.06
N GLN A 141 8.21 -5.58 11.27
CA GLN A 141 7.47 -4.52 11.95
C GLN A 141 6.22 -4.06 11.18
N VAL A 142 6.18 -4.21 9.85
CA VAL A 142 4.96 -3.92 9.07
C VAL A 142 3.80 -4.77 9.57
N PHE A 143 4.05 -6.05 9.86
CA PHE A 143 3.00 -6.97 10.31
C PHE A 143 2.42 -6.53 11.66
N SER A 144 3.28 -6.13 12.61
CA SER A 144 2.81 -5.60 13.90
C SER A 144 2.09 -4.26 13.77
N GLU A 145 2.54 -3.37 12.89
CA GLU A 145 1.92 -2.05 12.69
C GLU A 145 0.59 -2.14 11.95
N LEU A 146 0.40 -3.18 11.14
CA LEU A 146 -0.81 -3.45 10.37
C LEU A 146 -1.60 -4.66 10.89
N GLU A 147 -1.40 -5.10 12.13
CA GLU A 147 -2.02 -6.34 12.63
C GLU A 147 -3.55 -6.34 12.47
N ASN A 148 -4.18 -5.19 12.75
CA ASN A 148 -5.61 -5.00 12.58
C ASN A 148 -6.01 -5.02 11.09
N GLU A 149 -5.23 -4.39 10.22
CA GLU A 149 -5.44 -4.36 8.78
C GLU A 149 -5.23 -5.74 8.15
N PHE A 150 -4.19 -6.48 8.51
CA PHE A 150 -3.99 -7.87 8.07
C PHE A 150 -5.14 -8.77 8.53
N SER A 151 -5.72 -8.50 9.71
CA SER A 151 -6.88 -9.26 10.23
C SER A 151 -8.21 -8.91 9.55
N SER A 152 -8.38 -7.68 9.06
CA SER A 152 -9.66 -7.17 8.54
C SER A 152 -9.70 -7.01 7.02
N SER A 153 -8.55 -6.84 6.36
CA SER A 153 -8.41 -6.65 4.92
C SER A 153 -8.44 -7.96 4.16
N ASN A 154 -8.78 -7.88 2.87
CA ASN A 154 -8.59 -9.02 1.98
C ASN A 154 -7.10 -9.17 1.63
N ILE A 155 -6.46 -10.25 2.04
CA ILE A 155 -5.07 -10.54 1.66
C ILE A 155 -5.03 -11.45 0.43
N ILE A 156 -4.32 -11.02 -0.61
CA ILE A 156 -3.92 -11.85 -1.74
C ILE A 156 -2.42 -12.12 -1.62
N ASN A 157 -2.08 -13.37 -1.32
CA ASN A 157 -0.71 -13.80 -1.10
C ASN A 157 -0.12 -14.44 -2.35
N LEU A 158 0.93 -13.82 -2.88
CA LEU A 158 1.64 -14.22 -4.09
C LEU A 158 3.00 -14.77 -3.72
N ASP A 159 3.25 -16.03 -4.09
CA ASP A 159 4.55 -16.66 -3.85
C ASP A 159 4.82 -17.78 -4.87
N ASN A 160 6.06 -18.25 -4.93
CA ASN A 160 6.45 -19.43 -5.69
C ASN A 160 7.24 -20.44 -4.84
N ASN A 161 7.28 -20.26 -3.52
CA ASN A 161 7.99 -21.13 -2.60
C ASN A 161 7.06 -22.18 -1.95
N ALA A 162 7.55 -23.43 -1.84
CA ALA A 162 6.83 -24.53 -1.22
C ALA A 162 6.63 -24.37 0.30
N ASN A 163 7.47 -23.56 0.95
CA ASN A 163 7.38 -23.27 2.38
C ASN A 163 6.27 -22.26 2.73
N ASN A 164 5.60 -21.69 1.73
CA ASN A 164 4.54 -20.72 1.96
C ASN A 164 3.37 -21.33 2.77
N GLN A 165 3.01 -20.69 3.88
CA GLN A 165 1.97 -21.14 4.80
C GLN A 165 0.53 -20.84 4.33
N LYS A 166 0.38 -20.15 3.20
CA LYS A 166 -0.92 -19.80 2.59
C LYS A 166 -1.81 -19.00 3.54
N PHE A 167 -1.27 -17.93 4.12
CA PHE A 167 -1.92 -17.10 5.13
C PHE A 167 -2.92 -16.07 4.57
N GLY A 168 -3.01 -15.89 3.25
CA GLY A 168 -3.94 -14.96 2.63
C GLY A 168 -5.37 -15.49 2.53
N LYS A 169 -6.33 -14.60 2.28
CA LYS A 169 -7.69 -14.98 1.87
C LYS A 169 -7.68 -15.72 0.53
N ILE A 170 -6.85 -15.25 -0.40
CA ILE A 170 -6.53 -15.95 -1.64
C ILE A 170 -5.02 -16.16 -1.67
N ASN A 171 -4.60 -17.41 -1.88
CA ASN A 171 -3.20 -17.77 -1.99
C ASN A 171 -2.92 -18.24 -3.42
N LEU A 172 -2.15 -17.44 -4.15
CA LEU A 172 -1.62 -17.77 -5.47
C LEU A 172 -0.15 -18.14 -5.29
N VAL A 173 0.05 -19.40 -4.88
CA VAL A 173 1.37 -20.01 -4.73
C VAL A 173 1.58 -20.96 -5.91
N ASP A 174 2.51 -20.63 -6.79
CA ASP A 174 2.80 -21.39 -8.02
C ASP A 174 4.27 -21.85 -8.02
N LEU A 175 4.50 -23.14 -7.79
CA LEU A 175 5.85 -23.70 -7.65
C LEU A 175 6.55 -23.90 -9.00
N ASP A 176 5.78 -23.88 -10.10
CA ASP A 176 6.33 -23.99 -11.45
C ASP A 176 6.79 -22.63 -11.98
N GLU A 177 6.38 -21.53 -11.34
CA GLU A 177 6.81 -20.19 -11.70
C GLU A 177 8.24 -19.93 -11.26
N SER A 178 9.08 -19.63 -12.25
CA SER A 178 10.50 -19.47 -12.00
C SER A 178 10.80 -18.23 -11.15
N SER A 179 9.95 -17.21 -11.18
CA SER A 179 10.13 -15.92 -10.48
C SER A 179 8.80 -15.31 -10.05
N LEU A 180 8.83 -14.54 -8.96
CA LEU A 180 7.67 -13.78 -8.47
C LEU A 180 7.22 -12.72 -9.47
N SER A 181 8.17 -12.08 -10.15
CA SER A 181 7.88 -11.10 -11.19
C SER A 181 7.20 -11.75 -12.41
N LEU A 182 7.59 -12.97 -12.78
CA LEU A 182 6.92 -13.71 -13.85
C LEU A 182 5.51 -14.15 -13.44
N LEU A 183 5.36 -14.62 -12.20
CA LEU A 183 4.05 -14.91 -11.60
C LEU A 183 3.11 -13.70 -11.67
N VAL A 184 3.58 -12.51 -11.27
CA VAL A 184 2.80 -11.26 -11.35
C VAL A 184 2.48 -10.91 -12.80
N LEU A 185 3.46 -10.98 -13.71
CA LEU A 185 3.25 -10.67 -15.13
C LEU A 185 2.15 -11.56 -15.74
N ASN A 186 2.28 -12.88 -15.59
CA ASN A 186 1.37 -13.85 -16.18
C ASN A 186 -0.06 -13.74 -15.62
N ASN A 187 -0.20 -13.38 -14.35
CA ASN A 187 -1.51 -13.24 -13.72
C ASN A 187 -2.12 -11.85 -13.90
N SER A 188 -1.30 -10.79 -14.05
CA SER A 188 -1.81 -9.43 -14.31
C SER A 188 -2.68 -9.36 -15.56
N ILE A 189 -2.28 -10.06 -16.63
CA ILE A 189 -3.05 -10.17 -17.88
C ILE A 189 -4.40 -10.86 -17.62
N LYS A 190 -4.41 -11.91 -16.80
CA LYS A 190 -5.62 -12.64 -16.43
C LYS A 190 -6.54 -11.84 -15.50
N TRP A 191 -6.02 -10.83 -14.82
CA TRP A 191 -6.76 -9.89 -13.99
C TRP A 191 -7.18 -8.62 -14.75
N ASP A 192 -7.05 -8.63 -16.08
CA ASP A 192 -7.35 -7.51 -16.98
C ASP A 192 -6.56 -6.22 -16.68
N LEU A 193 -5.39 -6.34 -16.02
CA LEU A 193 -4.54 -5.19 -15.72
C LEU A 193 -3.69 -4.81 -16.94
N ARG A 194 -3.62 -3.51 -17.24
CA ARG A 194 -2.85 -3.01 -18.38
C ARG A 194 -1.39 -2.79 -18.01
N LEU A 195 -0.50 -3.50 -18.71
CA LEU A 195 0.93 -3.36 -18.53
C LEU A 195 1.45 -2.05 -19.13
N ASP A 196 1.92 -1.14 -18.27
CA ASP A 196 2.62 0.08 -18.69
C ASP A 196 4.15 -0.11 -18.73
N ARG A 197 4.87 0.93 -19.16
CA ARG A 197 6.33 0.91 -19.27
C ARG A 197 7.03 0.70 -17.92
N ASN A 198 6.57 1.34 -16.85
CA ASN A 198 7.21 1.26 -15.55
C ASN A 198 6.93 -0.10 -14.90
N ALA A 199 5.70 -0.60 -14.99
CA ALA A 199 5.35 -1.95 -14.62
C ALA A 199 6.22 -2.98 -15.34
N ALA A 200 6.33 -2.90 -16.67
CA ALA A 200 7.14 -3.81 -17.47
C ALA A 200 8.62 -3.79 -17.07
N LYS A 201 9.21 -2.59 -16.86
CA LYS A 201 10.60 -2.45 -16.42
C LYS A 201 10.82 -3.03 -15.03
N SER A 202 9.93 -2.77 -14.08
CA SER A 202 10.02 -3.30 -12.71
C SER A 202 9.98 -4.83 -12.70
N LEU A 203 9.03 -5.43 -13.43
CA LEU A 203 8.89 -6.88 -13.54
C LEU A 203 10.10 -7.49 -14.25
N LEU A 204 10.53 -6.92 -15.39
CA LEU A 204 11.70 -7.41 -16.11
C LEU A 204 12.96 -7.37 -15.22
N LYS A 205 13.12 -6.31 -14.45
CA LYS A 205 14.26 -6.16 -13.55
C LYS A 205 14.26 -7.21 -12.44
N GLY A 206 13.10 -7.48 -11.84
CA GLY A 206 12.94 -8.59 -10.89
C GLY A 206 13.25 -9.95 -11.50
N ILE A 207 12.82 -10.22 -12.74
CA ILE A 207 13.14 -11.46 -13.47
C ILE A 207 14.66 -11.60 -13.69
N VAL A 208 15.33 -10.54 -14.16
CA VAL A 208 16.74 -10.57 -14.57
C VAL A 208 17.70 -10.58 -13.37
N GLU A 209 17.38 -9.83 -12.32
CA GLU A 209 18.29 -9.63 -11.18
C GLU A 209 18.03 -10.59 -10.03
N ARG A 210 17.06 -11.51 -10.15
CA ARG A 210 16.89 -12.56 -9.16
C ARG A 210 18.21 -13.33 -9.04
N LYS A 211 18.72 -13.43 -7.82
CA LYS A 211 19.82 -14.35 -7.54
C LYS A 211 19.21 -15.74 -7.40
N GLY A 212 19.80 -16.73 -8.06
CA GLY A 212 19.31 -18.12 -8.02
C GLY A 212 19.09 -18.58 -6.58
N VAL A 213 18.04 -19.38 -6.40
CA VAL A 213 17.68 -20.04 -5.13
C VAL A 213 18.83 -20.91 -4.64
#